data_AF-A0A9E8HH34-F1
#
_entry.id   AF-A0A9E8HH34-F1
#
_cell.length_a   1.000
_cell.length_b   1.000
_cell.length_c   1.000
_cell.angle_alpha   90.00
_cell.angle_beta   90.00
_cell.angle_gamma   90.00
#
_symmetry.space_group_name_H-M   'P 1'
#
loop_
_entity.id
_entity.type
_entity.pdbx_description
1 polymer ?
#
loop_
_entity_poly.entity_id
_entity_poly.type
_entity_poly.pdbx_seq_one_letter_code
_entity_poly.pdbx_strand_id
1 'polypeptide(L)'
;MELSKQSSPFYETKATTIILLYALTLGLYAHYWHYQNWKAIQIRSGDLSLSPLLRGFFYPFFILSLISILRDSSVIAGIKPGTVKVSVGVLYLVLSLLAWFVTAELYALVFLLSLPPVFLLQRKASVINQAALKYSDHSNSGLTGDSAFQVSFGSASMLNKPFNSQGFILPYQYTFELAIFVVVSITSVAFALRDAEIAFAKAKLSEALMLAAAAKVDAGEAYALKGRWSDQNFDYLLGGFGSSITHGVSVSSSGAIHVELKQQPPFTQGDLLSFLIKYDGFTGPMHVNRWQCKGGVGEQVGTRTINKVFLPSVCRG
;
A
#
# COMPACT_ATOMS: atom_id res chain seq x y z
N MET A 1 -28.76 4.54 15.61
CA MET A 1 -29.82 4.06 16.53
C MET A 1 -30.14 2.62 16.16
N GLU A 2 -29.30 1.67 16.59
CA GLU A 2 -29.49 0.20 16.48
C GLU A 2 -28.54 -0.47 17.50
N LEU A 3 -28.64 -0.05 18.77
CA LEU A 3 -27.76 -0.53 19.85
C LEU A 3 -28.41 -1.63 20.72
N SER A 4 -29.57 -2.16 20.33
CA SER A 4 -30.41 -3.01 21.20
C SER A 4 -30.47 -4.50 20.84
N LYS A 5 -29.57 -5.04 20.01
CA LYS A 5 -29.66 -6.48 19.66
C LYS A 5 -28.32 -7.19 19.48
N GLN A 6 -27.38 -7.01 20.39
CA GLN A 6 -26.19 -7.85 20.44
C GLN A 6 -26.14 -8.65 21.74
N SER A 7 -27.04 -9.63 21.84
CA SER A 7 -27.01 -10.67 22.88
C SER A 7 -25.86 -11.68 22.64
N SER A 8 -25.24 -11.66 21.45
CA SER A 8 -24.15 -12.57 21.08
C SER A 8 -22.76 -11.99 21.36
N PRO A 9 -21.82 -12.79 21.90
CA PRO A 9 -20.47 -12.32 22.24
C PRO A 9 -19.60 -11.94 21.03
N PHE A 10 -19.92 -12.45 19.85
CA PHE A 10 -19.25 -12.11 18.59
C PHE A 10 -20.26 -11.71 17.52
N TYR A 11 -19.78 -11.05 16.46
CA TYR A 11 -20.62 -10.68 15.31
C TYR A 11 -20.98 -11.93 14.49
N GLU A 12 -22.27 -12.26 14.43
CA GLU A 12 -22.76 -13.44 13.73
C GLU A 12 -23.33 -13.09 12.36
N THR A 13 -22.83 -13.79 11.34
CA THR A 13 -23.40 -13.84 10.00
C THR A 13 -23.33 -15.27 9.50
N LYS A 14 -24.27 -15.65 8.62
CA LYS A 14 -24.24 -16.99 8.00
C LYS A 14 -22.91 -17.17 7.26
N ALA A 15 -22.31 -18.36 7.38
CA ALA A 15 -21.00 -18.64 6.79
C ALA A 15 -21.01 -18.55 5.24
N THR A 16 -22.17 -18.74 4.61
CA THR A 16 -22.36 -18.52 3.17
C THR A 16 -22.38 -17.03 2.82
N THR A 17 -22.98 -16.20 3.68
CA THR A 17 -23.04 -14.75 3.50
C THR A 17 -21.66 -14.12 3.58
N ILE A 18 -20.77 -14.58 4.47
CA ILE A 18 -19.39 -14.06 4.51
C ILE A 18 -18.61 -14.40 3.25
N ILE A 19 -18.75 -15.61 2.69
CA ILE A 19 -18.07 -15.98 1.44
C ILE A 19 -18.59 -15.11 0.28
N LEU A 20 -19.91 -14.97 0.18
CA LEU A 20 -20.54 -14.17 -0.87
C LEU A 20 -20.14 -12.70 -0.79
N LEU A 21 -20.22 -12.09 0.40
CA LEU A 21 -19.83 -10.70 0.61
C LEU A 21 -18.33 -10.50 0.44
N TYR A 22 -17.51 -11.44 0.89
CA TYR A 22 -16.06 -11.39 0.67
C TYR A 22 -15.72 -11.40 -0.82
N ALA A 23 -16.34 -12.29 -1.60
CA ALA A 23 -16.17 -12.33 -3.06
C ALA A 23 -16.68 -11.05 -3.74
N LEU A 24 -17.90 -10.61 -3.40
CA LEU A 24 -18.55 -9.46 -4.04
C LEU A 24 -17.87 -8.12 -3.71
N THR A 25 -17.24 -8.01 -2.56
CA THR A 25 -16.51 -6.81 -2.13
C THR A 25 -14.99 -6.91 -2.37
N LEU A 26 -14.54 -7.95 -3.09
CA LEU A 26 -13.12 -8.19 -3.38
C LEU A 26 -12.23 -8.17 -2.12
N GLY A 27 -12.76 -8.68 -1.00
CA GLY A 27 -12.03 -8.81 0.28
C GLY A 27 -12.20 -7.64 1.24
N LEU A 28 -12.83 -6.53 0.84
CA LEU A 28 -13.12 -5.42 1.75
C LEU A 28 -14.01 -5.86 2.92
N TYR A 29 -14.91 -6.82 2.70
CA TYR A 29 -15.75 -7.36 3.76
C TYR A 29 -14.96 -7.99 4.92
N ALA A 30 -13.75 -8.50 4.71
CA ALA A 30 -12.93 -8.99 5.83
C ALA A 30 -12.57 -7.88 6.82
N HIS A 31 -12.23 -6.68 6.33
CA HIS A 31 -11.96 -5.53 7.18
C HIS A 31 -13.19 -5.14 8.01
N TYR A 32 -14.37 -5.12 7.37
CA TYR A 32 -15.64 -4.89 8.04
C TYR A 32 -15.95 -5.96 9.09
N TRP A 33 -15.73 -7.23 8.75
CA TRP A 33 -15.94 -8.35 9.67
C TRP A 33 -15.04 -8.24 10.90
N HIS A 34 -13.76 -7.91 10.71
CA HIS A 34 -12.83 -7.67 11.82
C HIS A 34 -13.26 -6.48 12.67
N TYR A 35 -13.63 -5.36 12.05
CA TYR A 35 -14.17 -4.19 12.75
C TYR A 35 -15.37 -4.56 13.63
N GLN A 36 -16.35 -5.31 13.09
CA GLN A 36 -17.54 -5.69 13.85
C GLN A 36 -17.23 -6.63 15.02
N ASN A 37 -16.30 -7.57 14.84
CA ASN A 37 -15.87 -8.45 15.93
C ASN A 37 -15.13 -7.69 17.02
N TRP A 38 -14.21 -6.79 16.66
CA TRP A 38 -13.54 -5.93 17.63
C TRP A 38 -14.49 -4.97 18.34
N LYS A 39 -15.50 -4.47 17.64
CA LYS A 39 -16.56 -3.63 18.23
C LYS A 39 -17.40 -4.42 19.23
N ALA A 40 -17.77 -5.66 18.92
CA ALA A 40 -18.47 -6.54 19.86
C ALA A 40 -17.63 -6.81 21.12
N ILE A 41 -16.33 -7.07 20.95
CA ILE A 41 -15.39 -7.26 22.06
C ILE A 41 -15.24 -5.99 22.90
N GLN A 42 -15.13 -4.82 22.27
CA GLN A 42 -15.02 -3.53 22.95
C GLN A 42 -16.25 -3.27 23.83
N ILE A 43 -17.46 -3.43 23.27
CA ILE A 43 -18.72 -3.23 24.00
C ILE A 43 -18.80 -4.16 25.22
N ARG A 44 -18.33 -5.40 25.09
CA ARG A 44 -18.40 -6.40 26.16
C ARG A 44 -17.33 -6.23 27.24
N SER A 45 -16.12 -5.86 26.85
CA SER A 45 -15.01 -5.63 27.78
C SER A 45 -15.13 -4.31 28.52
N GLY A 46 -15.89 -3.35 27.98
CA GLY A 46 -16.01 -2.00 28.55
C GLY A 46 -14.75 -1.14 28.39
N ASP A 47 -13.74 -1.64 27.66
CA ASP A 47 -12.47 -0.96 27.48
C ASP A 47 -12.57 0.05 26.32
N LEU A 48 -12.66 1.33 26.66
CA LEU A 48 -12.74 2.44 25.71
C LEU A 48 -11.43 2.65 24.93
N SER A 49 -10.31 2.09 25.38
CA SER A 49 -9.01 2.25 24.74
C SER A 49 -8.84 1.34 23.51
N LEU A 50 -9.64 0.28 23.41
CA LEU A 50 -9.70 -0.58 22.24
C LEU A 50 -10.30 0.20 21.07
N SER A 51 -9.55 0.46 20.01
CA SER A 51 -10.05 1.12 18.80
C SER A 51 -10.47 0.07 17.74
N PRO A 52 -11.77 -0.23 17.56
CA PRO A 52 -12.19 -1.28 16.63
C PRO A 52 -11.85 -0.94 15.18
N LEU A 53 -11.84 0.35 14.85
CA LEU A 53 -11.59 0.84 13.50
C LEU A 53 -10.14 0.57 13.08
N LEU A 54 -9.16 0.93 13.93
CA LEU A 54 -7.75 0.63 13.66
C LEU A 54 -7.51 -0.87 13.60
N ARG A 55 -8.09 -1.65 14.51
CA ARG A 55 -7.92 -3.12 14.50
C ARG A 55 -8.62 -3.83 13.35
N GLY A 56 -9.70 -3.26 12.83
CA GLY A 56 -10.37 -3.74 11.62
C GLY A 56 -9.57 -3.42 10.35
N PHE A 57 -8.98 -2.22 10.28
CA PHE A 57 -8.16 -1.80 9.15
C PHE A 57 -6.82 -2.56 9.10
N PHE A 58 -6.16 -2.70 10.25
CA PHE A 58 -4.89 -3.40 10.41
C PHE A 58 -5.08 -4.85 10.89
N TYR A 59 -6.16 -5.51 10.47
CA TYR A 59 -6.51 -6.85 10.94
C TYR A 59 -5.40 -7.92 10.82
N PRO A 60 -4.47 -7.90 9.83
CA PRO A 60 -3.44 -8.93 9.74
C PRO A 60 -2.55 -8.97 10.99
N PHE A 61 -2.34 -7.83 11.65
CA PHE A 61 -1.54 -7.74 12.88
C PHE A 61 -2.33 -8.18 14.12
N PHE A 62 -3.65 -7.95 14.12
CA PHE A 62 -4.50 -8.23 15.26
C PHE A 62 -5.22 -9.59 15.20
N ILE A 63 -5.10 -10.33 14.10
CA ILE A 63 -5.77 -11.62 13.96
C ILE A 63 -5.36 -12.62 15.04
N LEU A 64 -4.07 -12.68 15.38
CA LEU A 64 -3.58 -13.61 16.39
C LEU A 64 -4.18 -13.31 17.77
N SER A 65 -4.34 -12.02 18.10
CA SER A 65 -5.02 -11.58 19.31
C SER A 65 -6.50 -11.99 19.30
N LEU A 66 -7.21 -11.76 18.18
CA LEU A 66 -8.60 -12.17 18.02
C LEU A 66 -8.77 -13.70 18.19
N ILE A 67 -7.88 -14.49 17.62
CA ILE A 67 -7.89 -15.96 17.75
C ILE A 67 -7.65 -16.40 19.19
N SER A 68 -6.74 -15.75 19.92
CA SER A 68 -6.55 -16.03 21.35
C SER A 68 -7.84 -15.78 22.12
N ILE A 69 -8.51 -14.64 21.89
CA ILE A 69 -9.78 -14.30 22.54
C ILE A 69 -10.87 -15.34 22.20
N LEU A 70 -10.98 -15.76 20.94
CA LEU A 70 -11.92 -16.79 20.52
C LEU A 70 -11.63 -18.15 21.17
N ARG A 71 -10.35 -18.56 21.21
CA ARG A 71 -9.92 -19.80 21.85
C ARG A 71 -10.29 -19.79 23.33
N ASP A 72 -9.93 -18.73 24.04
CA ASP A 72 -10.16 -18.63 25.47
C ASP A 72 -11.66 -18.57 25.79
N SER A 73 -12.45 -17.86 24.97
CA SER A 73 -13.91 -17.87 25.04
C SER A 73 -14.52 -19.25 24.81
N SER A 74 -13.93 -20.05 23.91
CA SER A 74 -14.42 -21.42 23.65
C SER A 74 -14.15 -22.37 24.82
N VAL A 75 -13.02 -22.20 25.52
CA VAL A 75 -12.67 -22.96 26.72
C VAL A 75 -13.65 -22.64 27.85
N ILE A 76 -13.94 -21.35 28.06
CA ILE A 76 -14.91 -20.90 29.08
C ILE A 76 -16.32 -21.44 28.78
N ALA A 77 -16.71 -21.50 27.50
CA ALA A 77 -17.99 -22.07 27.07
C ALA A 77 -18.05 -23.61 27.15
N GLY A 78 -17.01 -24.29 27.63
CA GLY A 78 -16.95 -25.76 27.71
C GLY A 78 -16.92 -26.45 26.34
N ILE A 79 -16.62 -25.72 25.27
CA ILE A 79 -16.55 -26.24 23.91
C ILE A 79 -15.15 -26.80 23.71
N LYS A 80 -15.04 -28.07 23.28
CA LYS A 80 -13.74 -28.65 22.96
C LYS A 80 -12.98 -27.71 22.02
N PRO A 81 -11.70 -27.36 22.32
CA PRO A 81 -10.88 -26.52 21.47
C PRO A 81 -10.63 -27.28 20.16
N GLY A 82 -11.56 -27.12 19.20
CA GLY A 82 -11.44 -27.75 17.89
C GLY A 82 -10.37 -27.09 17.04
N THR A 83 -10.42 -27.32 15.73
CA THR A 83 -9.42 -27.02 14.68
C THR A 83 -8.91 -25.57 14.57
N VAL A 84 -9.37 -24.62 15.39
CA VAL A 84 -8.80 -23.25 15.43
C VAL A 84 -7.54 -23.28 16.27
N LYS A 85 -6.47 -23.72 15.63
CA LYS A 85 -5.11 -23.64 16.16
C LYS A 85 -4.52 -22.28 15.81
N VAL A 86 -3.53 -21.85 16.59
CA VAL A 86 -2.70 -20.67 16.27
C VAL A 86 -2.14 -20.75 14.85
N SER A 87 -1.88 -21.97 14.34
CA SER A 87 -1.45 -22.21 12.95
C SER A 87 -2.41 -21.67 11.89
N VAL A 88 -3.73 -21.68 12.13
CA VAL A 88 -4.71 -21.11 11.19
C VAL A 88 -4.59 -19.58 11.17
N GLY A 89 -4.34 -18.98 12.33
CA GLY A 89 -4.07 -17.55 12.45
C GLY A 89 -2.78 -17.12 11.78
N VAL A 90 -1.71 -17.88 11.98
CA VAL A 90 -0.42 -17.65 11.32
C VAL A 90 -0.55 -17.81 9.80
N LEU A 91 -1.25 -18.85 9.34
CA LEU A 91 -1.52 -19.05 7.92
C LEU A 91 -2.29 -17.87 7.33
N TYR A 92 -3.35 -17.42 8.00
CA TYR A 92 -4.12 -16.25 7.55
C TYR A 92 -3.29 -14.98 7.52
N LEU A 93 -2.49 -14.73 8.56
CA LEU A 93 -1.55 -13.60 8.61
C LEU A 93 -0.58 -13.63 7.44
N VAL A 94 0.05 -14.78 7.17
CA VAL A 94 0.99 -14.93 6.06
C VAL A 94 0.30 -14.68 4.72
N LEU A 95 -0.89 -15.25 4.50
CA LEU A 95 -1.66 -15.04 3.27
C LEU A 95 -2.08 -13.58 3.08
N SER A 96 -2.54 -12.91 4.14
CA SER A 96 -2.93 -11.50 4.11
C SER A 96 -1.74 -10.58 3.83
N LEU A 97 -0.55 -10.88 4.37
CA LEU A 97 0.67 -10.13 4.07
C LEU A 97 1.15 -10.39 2.64
N LEU A 98 1.14 -11.64 2.20
CA LEU A 98 1.51 -12.00 0.82
C LEU A 98 0.61 -11.31 -0.20
N ALA A 99 -0.68 -11.12 0.10
CA ALA A 99 -1.60 -10.42 -0.80
C ALA A 99 -1.14 -9.00 -1.16
N TRP A 100 -0.32 -8.35 -0.32
CA TRP A 100 0.20 -7.00 -0.57
C TRP A 100 1.46 -6.98 -1.44
N PHE A 101 2.22 -8.08 -1.49
CA PHE A 101 3.49 -8.16 -2.23
C PHE A 101 3.34 -8.82 -3.61
N VAL A 102 2.20 -9.46 -3.86
CA VAL A 102 2.01 -10.34 -5.01
C VAL A 102 1.51 -9.55 -6.23
N THR A 103 1.99 -9.94 -7.42
CA THR A 103 1.61 -9.34 -8.70
C THR A 103 0.14 -9.61 -9.05
N ALA A 104 -0.43 -8.81 -9.96
CA ALA A 104 -1.85 -8.90 -10.34
C ALA A 104 -2.30 -10.31 -10.78
N GLU A 105 -1.44 -11.07 -11.46
CA GLU A 105 -1.73 -12.43 -11.94
C GLU A 105 -1.92 -13.44 -10.81
N LEU A 106 -1.19 -13.27 -9.70
CA LEU A 106 -1.20 -14.19 -8.57
C LEU A 106 -2.15 -13.73 -7.44
N TYR A 107 -2.65 -12.49 -7.49
CA TYR A 107 -3.57 -11.94 -6.50
C TYR A 107 -4.84 -12.79 -6.34
N ALA A 108 -5.42 -13.27 -7.45
CA ALA A 108 -6.63 -14.09 -7.42
C ALA A 108 -6.43 -15.41 -6.64
N LEU A 109 -5.25 -16.03 -6.77
CA LEU A 109 -4.92 -17.25 -6.03
C LEU A 109 -4.77 -16.98 -4.54
N VAL A 110 -4.06 -15.91 -4.15
CA VAL A 110 -3.91 -15.53 -2.74
C VAL A 110 -5.26 -15.14 -2.13
N PHE A 111 -6.10 -14.45 -2.90
CA PHE A 111 -7.46 -14.08 -2.52
C PHE A 111 -8.36 -15.30 -2.25
N LEU A 112 -8.32 -16.31 -3.13
CA LEU A 112 -9.05 -17.56 -2.93
C LEU A 112 -8.49 -18.38 -1.76
N LEU A 113 -7.16 -18.39 -1.59
CA LEU A 113 -6.49 -19.14 -0.54
C LEU A 113 -6.72 -18.56 0.85
N SER A 114 -7.11 -17.29 0.97
CA SER A 114 -7.46 -16.64 2.24
C SER A 114 -8.92 -16.84 2.68
N LEU A 115 -9.79 -17.39 1.82
CA LEU A 115 -11.18 -17.74 2.17
C LEU A 115 -11.30 -18.83 3.25
N PRO A 116 -10.58 -19.97 3.18
CA PRO A 116 -10.73 -21.04 4.17
C PRO A 116 -10.45 -20.61 5.61
N PRO A 117 -9.38 -19.85 5.93
CA PRO A 117 -9.17 -19.35 7.28
C PRO A 117 -10.33 -18.47 7.79
N VAL A 118 -10.82 -17.53 6.98
CA VAL A 118 -11.96 -16.65 7.34
C VAL A 118 -13.21 -17.49 7.63
N PHE A 119 -13.49 -18.47 6.77
CA PHE A 119 -14.63 -19.38 6.96
C PHE A 119 -14.53 -20.18 8.25
N LEU A 120 -13.34 -20.73 8.57
CA LEU A 120 -13.11 -21.49 9.80
C LEU A 120 -13.29 -20.62 11.05
N LEU A 121 -12.79 -19.38 11.03
CA LEU A 121 -12.94 -18.42 12.12
C LEU A 121 -14.42 -18.06 12.32
N GLN A 122 -15.15 -17.79 11.23
CA GLN A 122 -16.56 -17.44 11.32
C GLN A 122 -17.42 -18.59 11.84
N ARG A 123 -17.17 -19.81 11.37
CA ARG A 123 -17.86 -21.01 11.87
C ARG A 123 -17.66 -21.15 13.38
N LYS A 124 -16.47 -20.81 13.88
CA LYS A 124 -16.14 -20.92 15.29
C LYS A 124 -16.74 -19.81 16.14
N ALA A 125 -16.76 -18.57 15.64
CA ALA A 125 -17.50 -17.49 16.26
C ALA A 125 -19.00 -17.84 16.40
N SER A 126 -19.63 -18.37 15.35
CA SER A 126 -21.04 -18.80 15.39
C SER A 126 -21.29 -19.93 16.38
N VAL A 127 -20.41 -20.93 16.46
CA VAL A 127 -20.54 -22.02 17.47
C VAL A 127 -20.46 -21.49 18.90
N ILE A 128 -19.56 -20.52 19.17
CA ILE A 128 -19.46 -19.89 20.49
C ILE A 128 -20.72 -19.06 20.80
N ASN A 129 -21.23 -18.33 19.81
CA ASN A 129 -22.47 -17.55 19.96
C ASN A 129 -23.67 -18.45 20.29
N GLN A 130 -23.82 -19.58 19.60
CA GLN A 130 -24.89 -20.54 19.88
C GLN A 130 -24.80 -21.14 21.28
N ALA A 131 -23.58 -21.43 21.76
CA ALA A 131 -23.39 -21.92 23.13
C ALA A 131 -23.75 -20.86 24.17
N ALA A 132 -23.39 -19.59 23.92
CA ALA A 132 -23.75 -18.47 24.79
C ALA A 132 -25.27 -18.24 24.86
N LEU A 133 -25.98 -18.35 23.73
CA LEU A 133 -27.44 -18.21 23.69
C LEU A 133 -28.15 -19.32 24.47
N LYS A 134 -27.75 -20.59 24.28
CA LYS A 134 -28.34 -21.72 25.03
C LYS A 134 -28.19 -21.57 26.54
N TYR A 135 -27.05 -21.03 26.99
CA TYR A 135 -26.82 -20.75 28.40
C TYR A 135 -27.75 -19.65 28.93
N SER A 136 -27.98 -18.59 28.14
CA SER A 136 -28.91 -17.51 28.49
C SER A 136 -30.36 -17.99 28.58
N ASP A 137 -30.82 -18.86 27.68
CA ASP A 137 -32.19 -19.38 27.68
C ASP A 137 -32.47 -20.28 28.91
N HIS A 138 -31.48 -21.08 29.32
CA HIS A 138 -31.58 -21.89 30.55
C HIS A 138 -31.62 -21.03 31.83
N SER A 139 -30.96 -19.88 31.85
CA SER A 139 -31.01 -18.97 33.00
C SER A 139 -32.37 -18.26 33.12
N ASN A 140 -33.02 -17.95 32.01
CA ASN A 140 -34.29 -17.20 32.01
C ASN A 140 -35.53 -18.08 32.21
N SER A 141 -35.45 -19.37 31.85
CA SER A 141 -36.56 -20.33 32.05
C SER A 141 -36.72 -20.81 33.52
N GLY A 142 -35.79 -20.47 34.41
CA GLY A 142 -35.86 -20.78 35.85
C GLY A 142 -36.52 -19.71 36.73
N LEU A 143 -36.99 -18.59 36.16
CA LEU A 143 -37.54 -17.45 36.92
C LEU A 143 -39.07 -17.31 36.84
N THR A 144 -39.76 -18.29 36.27
CA THR A 144 -41.23 -18.36 36.26
C THR A 144 -41.68 -19.73 36.77
N GLY A 145 -41.74 -19.88 38.10
CA GLY A 145 -42.29 -21.08 38.73
C GLY A 145 -41.99 -21.13 40.23
N ASP A 146 -43.00 -20.82 41.04
CA ASP A 146 -43.03 -21.09 42.48
C ASP A 146 -42.54 -22.50 42.80
N SER A 147 -41.50 -22.62 43.63
CA SER A 147 -41.31 -23.71 44.60
C SER A 147 -40.11 -23.43 45.50
N ALA A 148 -40.36 -23.32 46.80
CA ALA A 148 -39.35 -23.41 47.83
C ALA A 148 -38.70 -24.80 47.82
N PHE A 149 -37.51 -24.94 47.25
CA PHE A 149 -36.61 -26.06 47.54
C PHE A 149 -35.16 -25.57 47.46
N GLN A 150 -34.62 -25.26 48.64
CA GLN A 150 -33.27 -24.78 48.84
C GLN A 150 -32.29 -25.97 48.77
N VAL A 151 -31.94 -26.39 47.55
CA VAL A 151 -30.75 -27.23 47.35
C VAL A 151 -29.55 -26.31 47.25
N SER A 152 -28.73 -26.34 48.29
CA SER A 152 -27.39 -25.76 48.31
C SER A 152 -26.53 -26.43 47.23
N PHE A 153 -26.52 -25.86 46.03
CA PHE A 153 -25.54 -26.14 45.00
C PHE A 153 -24.88 -24.82 44.61
N GLY A 154 -23.70 -24.58 45.19
CA GLY A 154 -22.93 -23.38 44.95
C GLY A 154 -22.49 -23.27 43.49
N SER A 155 -23.25 -22.58 42.64
CA SER A 155 -22.74 -22.10 41.34
C SER A 155 -23.47 -20.89 40.76
N ALA A 156 -24.24 -20.14 41.56
CA ALA A 156 -24.91 -18.92 41.11
C ALA A 156 -23.98 -17.68 40.96
N SER A 157 -22.66 -17.83 41.09
CA SER A 157 -21.69 -16.72 41.02
C SER A 157 -20.92 -16.62 39.70
N MET A 158 -21.31 -17.32 38.63
CA MET A 158 -20.61 -17.25 37.34
C MET A 158 -21.28 -16.38 36.28
N LEU A 159 -22.56 -16.01 36.45
CA LEU A 159 -23.28 -15.17 35.47
C LEU A 159 -23.21 -13.66 35.78
N ASN A 160 -22.92 -13.31 37.04
CA ASN A 160 -22.62 -11.94 37.49
C ASN A 160 -21.16 -11.74 37.90
N LYS A 161 -20.28 -12.74 37.68
CA LYS A 161 -18.90 -12.36 37.49
C LYS A 161 -18.93 -11.54 36.21
N PRO A 162 -18.68 -10.21 36.22
CA PRO A 162 -18.27 -9.57 34.98
C PRO A 162 -17.25 -10.52 34.39
N PHE A 163 -17.27 -10.72 33.08
CA PHE A 163 -16.11 -11.27 32.41
C PHE A 163 -14.98 -10.31 32.81
N ASN A 164 -14.34 -10.61 33.95
CA ASN A 164 -13.10 -10.08 34.37
C ASN A 164 -12.21 -10.87 33.41
N SER A 165 -12.24 -10.46 32.14
CA SER A 165 -11.02 -10.13 31.45
C SER A 165 -10.23 -9.36 32.50
N GLN A 166 -9.54 -10.11 33.37
CA GLN A 166 -8.41 -9.63 34.11
C GLN A 166 -7.72 -8.83 33.06
N GLY A 167 -7.77 -7.50 33.23
CA GLY A 167 -7.17 -6.59 32.28
C GLY A 167 -5.80 -7.17 32.08
N PHE A 168 -5.59 -7.80 30.93
CA PHE A 168 -4.27 -8.22 30.55
C PHE A 168 -3.66 -6.88 30.24
N ILE A 169 -3.13 -6.26 31.29
CA ILE A 169 -2.15 -5.22 31.24
C ILE A 169 -1.01 -5.92 30.51
N LEU A 170 -1.10 -5.90 29.19
CA LEU A 170 0.01 -6.02 28.29
C LEU A 170 0.52 -4.58 28.27
N PRO A 171 1.45 -4.17 29.16
CA PRO A 171 1.95 -2.80 29.19
C PRO A 171 2.61 -2.37 27.87
N TYR A 172 2.75 -3.31 26.92
CA TYR A 172 3.32 -3.20 25.59
C TYR A 172 2.28 -3.22 24.44
N GLN A 173 0.97 -3.24 24.72
CA GLN A 173 -0.03 -3.31 23.66
C GLN A 173 0.00 -2.05 22.77
N TYR A 174 0.00 -0.86 23.37
CA TYR A 174 0.08 0.40 22.60
C TYR A 174 1.44 0.63 21.94
N THR A 175 2.54 0.15 22.56
CA THR A 175 3.88 0.32 21.98
C THR A 175 4.03 -0.46 20.69
N PHE A 176 3.43 -1.66 20.60
CA PHE A 176 3.46 -2.46 19.39
C PHE A 176 2.57 -1.88 18.28
N GLU A 177 1.37 -1.40 18.63
CA GLU A 177 0.46 -0.73 17.67
C GLU A 177 1.10 0.54 17.08
N LEU A 178 1.69 1.39 17.93
CA LEU A 178 2.41 2.59 17.51
C LEU A 178 3.63 2.23 16.66
N ALA A 179 4.41 1.21 17.05
CA ALA A 179 5.60 0.79 16.31
C ALA A 179 5.26 0.32 14.90
N ILE A 180 4.19 -0.47 14.73
CA ILE A 180 3.74 -0.91 13.39
C ILE A 180 3.30 0.30 12.57
N PHE A 181 2.51 1.21 13.14
CA PHE A 181 2.06 2.41 12.43
C PHE A 181 3.25 3.26 11.96
N VAL A 182 4.25 3.46 12.82
CA VAL A 182 5.47 4.20 12.49
C VAL A 182 6.25 3.50 11.38
N VAL A 183 6.44 2.17 11.44
CA VAL A 183 7.16 1.42 10.40
C VAL A 183 6.42 1.47 9.05
N VAL A 184 5.10 1.27 9.04
CA VAL A 184 4.29 1.36 7.80
C VAL A 184 4.31 2.77 7.23
N SER A 185 4.21 3.80 8.08
CA SER A 185 4.30 5.19 7.64
C SER A 185 5.67 5.52 7.05
N ILE A 186 6.77 5.14 7.72
CA ILE A 186 8.13 5.39 7.24
C ILE A 186 8.39 4.69 5.90
N THR A 187 8.01 3.42 5.78
CA THR A 187 8.21 2.66 4.53
C THR A 187 7.40 3.27 3.39
N SER A 188 6.15 3.66 3.64
CA SER A 188 5.28 4.27 2.63
C SER A 188 5.82 5.63 2.16
N VAL A 189 6.29 6.46 3.10
CA VAL A 189 6.93 7.75 2.79
C VAL A 189 8.23 7.54 2.02
N ALA A 190 9.05 6.55 2.38
CA ALA A 190 10.30 6.24 1.67
C ALA A 190 10.05 5.82 0.21
N PHE A 191 9.04 4.96 -0.05
CA PHE A 191 8.65 4.59 -1.40
C PHE A 191 8.11 5.79 -2.19
N ALA A 192 7.22 6.57 -1.59
CA ALA A 192 6.64 7.75 -2.24
C ALA A 192 7.71 8.81 -2.57
N LEU A 193 8.70 9.02 -1.70
CA LEU A 193 9.81 9.93 -1.94
C LEU A 193 10.66 9.47 -3.13
N ARG A 194 10.95 8.17 -3.26
CA ARG A 194 11.73 7.63 -4.37
C ARG A 194 11.05 7.86 -5.73
N ASP A 195 9.74 7.63 -5.80
CA ASP A 195 8.98 7.87 -7.03
C ASP A 195 8.85 9.37 -7.33
N ALA A 196 8.71 10.20 -6.29
CA ALA A 196 8.68 11.65 -6.42
C ALA A 196 10.01 12.21 -6.96
N GLU A 197 11.16 11.69 -6.53
CA GLU A 197 12.47 12.08 -7.06
C GLU A 197 12.59 11.82 -8.57
N ILE A 198 12.12 10.65 -9.04
CA ILE A 198 12.12 10.31 -10.46
C ILE A 198 11.18 11.24 -11.25
N ALA A 199 9.98 11.51 -10.71
CA ALA A 199 9.03 12.41 -11.33
C ALA A 199 9.57 13.85 -11.43
N PHE A 200 10.22 14.33 -10.36
CA PHE A 200 10.83 15.65 -10.31
C PHE A 200 12.01 15.77 -11.28
N ALA A 201 12.87 14.75 -11.36
CA ALA A 201 13.96 14.69 -12.34
C ALA A 201 13.45 14.75 -13.79
N LYS A 202 12.36 14.04 -14.11
CA LYS A 202 11.71 14.10 -15.42
C LYS A 202 11.11 15.47 -15.71
N ALA A 203 10.46 16.09 -14.73
CA ALA A 203 9.92 17.44 -14.85
C ALA A 203 11.03 18.45 -15.13
N LYS A 204 12.16 18.35 -14.42
CA LYS A 204 13.34 19.17 -14.68
C LYS A 204 13.91 19.00 -16.09
N LEU A 205 14.01 17.75 -16.57
CA LEU A 205 14.47 17.48 -17.93
C LEU A 205 13.52 18.02 -19.01
N SER A 206 12.25 18.27 -18.69
CA SER A 206 11.33 18.88 -19.65
C SER A 206 11.73 20.33 -20.00
N GLU A 207 12.35 21.08 -19.07
CA GLU A 207 12.91 22.40 -19.35
C GLU A 207 14.07 22.31 -20.35
N ALA A 208 14.99 21.37 -20.13
CA ALA A 208 16.11 21.09 -21.04
C ALA A 208 15.62 20.68 -22.44
N LEU A 209 14.53 19.91 -22.52
CA LEU A 209 13.92 19.50 -23.79
C LEU A 209 13.29 20.68 -24.55
N MET A 210 12.66 21.62 -23.84
CA MET A 210 12.10 22.83 -24.45
C MET A 210 13.21 23.72 -25.01
N LEU A 211 14.34 23.85 -24.30
CA LEU A 211 15.53 24.56 -24.78
C LEU A 211 16.15 23.89 -26.00
N ALA A 212 16.26 22.55 -25.99
CA ALA A 212 16.73 21.80 -27.15
C ALA A 212 15.83 21.99 -28.38
N ALA A 213 14.50 22.07 -28.18
CA ALA A 213 13.56 22.33 -29.27
C ALA A 213 13.73 23.74 -29.86
N ALA A 214 14.00 24.75 -29.03
CA ALA A 214 14.32 26.09 -29.51
C ALA A 214 15.66 26.13 -30.26
N ALA A 215 16.72 25.55 -29.67
CA ALA A 215 18.04 25.47 -30.30
C ALA A 215 18.01 24.74 -31.65
N LYS A 216 17.14 23.73 -31.80
CA LYS A 216 16.91 23.04 -33.07
C LYS A 216 16.42 23.97 -34.17
N VAL A 217 15.52 24.91 -33.87
CA VAL A 217 14.98 25.84 -34.87
C VAL A 217 16.09 26.76 -35.36
N ASP A 218 16.83 27.38 -34.44
CA ASP A 218 17.89 28.33 -34.78
C ASP A 218 19.06 27.66 -35.49
N ALA A 219 19.46 26.46 -35.04
CA ALA A 219 20.49 25.67 -35.71
C ALA A 219 20.04 25.22 -37.12
N GLY A 220 18.76 24.89 -37.29
CA GLY A 220 18.17 24.57 -38.59
C GLY A 220 18.19 25.75 -39.56
N GLU A 221 17.90 26.96 -39.08
CA GLU A 221 18.00 28.19 -39.87
C GLU A 221 19.45 28.47 -40.28
N ALA A 222 20.39 28.38 -39.32
CA ALA A 222 21.82 28.55 -39.59
C ALA A 222 22.33 27.55 -40.65
N TYR A 223 21.88 26.30 -40.59
CA TYR A 223 22.18 25.28 -41.59
C TYR A 223 21.56 25.62 -42.95
N ALA A 224 20.30 26.06 -43.00
CA ALA A 224 19.64 26.43 -44.25
C ALA A 224 20.35 27.58 -44.99
N LEU A 225 20.90 28.55 -44.24
CA LEU A 225 21.64 29.68 -44.80
C LEU A 225 23.06 29.31 -45.25
N LYS A 226 23.76 28.49 -44.46
CA LYS A 226 25.20 28.19 -44.69
C LYS A 226 25.46 26.89 -45.44
N GLY A 227 24.49 25.99 -45.51
CA GLY A 227 24.63 24.63 -46.04
C GLY A 227 25.54 23.71 -45.23
N ARG A 228 25.97 24.13 -44.03
CA ARG A 228 26.84 23.35 -43.13
C ARG A 228 26.55 23.63 -41.67
N TRP A 229 26.73 22.61 -40.84
CA TRP A 229 26.73 22.74 -39.39
C TRP A 229 28.01 23.44 -38.93
N SER A 230 27.92 24.22 -37.86
CA SER A 230 29.03 24.96 -37.27
C SER A 230 28.93 24.83 -35.76
N ASP A 231 30.09 24.75 -35.09
CA ASP A 231 30.12 24.86 -33.64
C ASP A 231 29.57 26.23 -33.23
N GLN A 232 28.48 26.23 -32.47
CA GLN A 232 27.81 27.45 -32.03
C GLN A 232 27.29 27.27 -30.61
N ASN A 233 27.36 28.34 -29.83
CA ASN A 233 26.85 28.36 -28.48
C ASN A 233 25.56 29.17 -28.43
N PHE A 234 24.50 28.59 -27.87
CA PHE A 234 23.13 29.09 -27.83
C PHE A 234 22.73 29.55 -26.42
N ASP A 235 23.70 29.97 -25.61
CA ASP A 235 23.46 30.40 -24.22
C ASP A 235 22.50 31.59 -24.12
N TYR A 236 22.32 32.37 -25.20
CA TYR A 236 21.30 33.43 -25.25
C TYR A 236 19.87 32.90 -25.10
N LEU A 237 19.60 31.64 -25.45
CA LEU A 237 18.29 30.99 -25.26
C LEU A 237 17.93 30.79 -23.79
N LEU A 238 18.92 30.83 -22.89
CA LEU A 238 18.69 30.74 -21.44
C LEU A 238 18.14 32.05 -20.85
N GLY A 239 18.14 33.14 -21.62
CA GLY A 239 17.73 34.47 -21.18
C GLY A 239 18.71 35.09 -20.18
N GLY A 240 18.45 36.34 -19.79
CA GLY A 240 19.35 37.12 -18.91
C GLY A 240 19.51 36.56 -17.49
N PHE A 241 18.58 35.73 -17.02
CA PHE A 241 18.62 35.10 -15.70
C PHE A 241 19.14 33.65 -15.73
N GLY A 242 19.38 33.10 -16.93
CA GLY A 242 19.72 31.70 -17.12
C GLY A 242 18.57 30.74 -16.82
N SER A 243 18.80 29.45 -17.09
CA SER A 243 17.88 28.37 -16.70
C SER A 243 18.15 27.90 -15.27
N SER A 244 17.12 27.38 -14.61
CA SER A 244 17.28 26.80 -13.27
C SER A 244 18.08 25.49 -13.29
N ILE A 245 18.08 24.78 -14.41
CA ILE A 245 18.60 23.41 -14.55
C ILE A 245 19.68 23.32 -15.63
N THR A 246 19.62 24.14 -16.67
CA THR A 246 20.57 24.12 -17.77
C THR A 246 21.71 25.11 -17.54
N HIS A 247 22.94 24.65 -17.72
CA HIS A 247 24.16 25.46 -17.64
C HIS A 247 24.44 26.13 -18.98
N GLY A 248 24.38 25.39 -20.08
CA GLY A 248 24.66 25.87 -21.43
C GLY A 248 23.99 25.01 -22.49
N VAL A 249 23.82 25.59 -23.69
CA VAL A 249 23.29 24.87 -24.86
C VAL A 249 24.22 25.11 -26.03
N SER A 250 24.80 24.05 -26.58
CA SER A 250 25.74 24.14 -27.69
C SER A 250 25.35 23.21 -28.84
N VAL A 251 25.79 23.55 -30.04
CA VAL A 251 25.67 22.69 -31.22
C VAL A 251 27.06 22.35 -31.70
N SER A 252 27.28 21.07 -31.97
CA SER A 252 28.51 20.55 -32.56
C SER A 252 28.51 20.71 -34.08
N SER A 253 29.69 20.69 -34.69
CA SER A 253 29.93 20.59 -36.14
C SER A 253 29.26 19.39 -36.81
N SER A 254 28.87 18.37 -36.04
CA SER A 254 28.03 17.25 -36.50
C SER A 254 26.54 17.58 -36.59
N GLY A 255 26.13 18.78 -36.16
CA GLY A 255 24.75 19.18 -35.97
C GLY A 255 24.12 18.62 -34.69
N ALA A 256 24.86 17.93 -33.82
CA ALA A 256 24.33 17.48 -32.54
C ALA A 256 24.07 18.66 -31.58
N ILE A 257 22.91 18.68 -30.92
CA ILE A 257 22.61 19.66 -29.86
C ILE A 257 23.00 19.03 -28.53
N HIS A 258 23.79 19.74 -27.75
CA HIS A 258 24.22 19.36 -26.42
C HIS A 258 23.67 20.35 -25.41
N VAL A 259 22.91 19.84 -24.45
CA VAL A 259 22.37 20.60 -23.32
C VAL A 259 23.12 20.16 -22.07
N GLU A 260 23.92 21.07 -21.50
CA GLU A 260 24.70 20.81 -20.29
C GLU A 260 23.85 21.15 -19.06
N LEU A 261 23.75 20.23 -18.10
CA LEU A 261 22.96 20.43 -16.88
C LEU A 261 23.82 21.01 -15.75
N LYS A 262 23.22 21.90 -14.95
CA LYS A 262 23.77 22.39 -13.68
C LYS A 262 23.83 21.28 -12.65
N GLN A 263 24.76 21.39 -11.71
CA GLN A 263 24.88 20.47 -10.58
C GLN A 263 23.68 20.60 -9.65
N GLN A 264 22.70 19.72 -9.78
CA GLN A 264 21.55 19.63 -8.89
C GLN A 264 21.08 18.18 -8.78
N PRO A 265 20.84 17.66 -7.56
CA PRO A 265 20.33 16.30 -7.39
C PRO A 265 19.06 16.06 -8.23
N PRO A 266 18.96 14.92 -8.94
CA PRO A 266 19.90 13.79 -8.99
C PRO A 266 21.04 13.90 -10.02
N PHE A 267 21.19 15.04 -10.70
CA PHE A 267 22.20 15.28 -11.75
C PHE A 267 23.54 15.72 -11.18
N THR A 268 24.62 15.29 -11.82
CA THR A 268 25.99 15.72 -11.51
C THR A 268 26.47 16.83 -12.43
N GLN A 269 27.45 17.62 -11.99
CA GLN A 269 28.04 18.67 -12.84
C GLN A 269 28.64 18.02 -14.10
N GLY A 270 28.29 18.56 -15.27
CA GLY A 270 28.75 18.03 -16.56
C GLY A 270 27.92 16.87 -17.10
N ASP A 271 26.76 16.57 -16.50
CA ASP A 271 25.78 15.68 -17.12
C ASP A 271 25.27 16.33 -18.43
N LEU A 272 25.44 15.61 -19.54
CA LEU A 272 25.14 16.13 -20.87
C LEU A 272 23.96 15.39 -21.49
N LEU A 273 22.93 16.14 -21.91
CA LEU A 273 21.84 15.62 -22.73
C LEU A 273 22.11 15.95 -24.19
N SER A 274 22.26 14.92 -25.03
CA SER A 274 22.63 15.09 -26.44
C SER A 274 21.52 14.63 -27.38
N PHE A 275 21.21 15.45 -28.37
CA PHE A 275 20.27 15.16 -29.45
C PHE A 275 21.04 15.07 -30.75
N LEU A 276 21.00 13.89 -31.37
CA LEU A 276 21.75 13.59 -32.59
C LEU A 276 20.82 13.67 -33.80
N ILE A 277 21.30 14.23 -34.89
CA ILE A 277 20.59 14.19 -36.18
C ILE A 277 20.65 12.77 -36.71
N LYS A 278 19.50 12.23 -37.12
CA LYS A 278 19.44 10.88 -37.70
C LYS A 278 19.63 10.94 -39.21
N TYR A 279 20.78 10.52 -39.70
CA TYR A 279 21.07 10.41 -41.13
C TYR A 279 20.53 9.09 -41.71
N ASP A 280 19.23 9.03 -42.00
CA ASP A 280 18.60 7.86 -42.64
C ASP A 280 18.72 7.90 -44.17
N GLY A 281 19.93 8.07 -44.73
CA GLY A 281 20.18 8.03 -46.18
C GLY A 281 19.37 9.01 -47.05
N PHE A 282 18.60 9.91 -46.44
CA PHE A 282 17.69 10.83 -47.09
C PHE A 282 18.40 12.17 -47.27
N THR A 283 18.65 12.55 -48.52
CA THR A 283 19.36 13.79 -48.90
C THR A 283 18.43 14.98 -49.13
N GLY A 284 17.11 14.83 -48.95
CA GLY A 284 16.15 15.91 -49.13
C GLY A 284 16.18 16.92 -47.97
N PRO A 285 15.74 18.18 -48.17
CA PRO A 285 15.89 19.28 -47.20
C PRO A 285 15.21 19.04 -45.83
N MET A 286 14.30 18.06 -45.76
CA MET A 286 13.58 17.67 -44.54
C MET A 286 14.41 16.83 -43.55
N HIS A 287 15.60 16.30 -43.93
CA HIS A 287 16.40 15.45 -43.03
C HIS A 287 16.81 16.17 -41.73
N VAL A 288 16.91 17.51 -41.80
CA VAL A 288 17.25 18.39 -40.69
C VAL A 288 16.21 18.36 -39.55
N ASN A 289 15.00 17.85 -39.80
CA ASN A 289 13.93 17.85 -38.82
C ASN A 289 13.86 16.59 -37.94
N ARG A 290 14.62 15.53 -38.26
CA ARG A 290 14.58 14.28 -37.50
C ARG A 290 15.75 14.15 -36.53
N TRP A 291 15.44 14.33 -35.26
CA TRP A 291 16.40 14.27 -34.16
C TRP A 291 16.10 13.05 -33.31
N GLN A 292 17.14 12.33 -32.93
CA GLN A 292 17.06 11.26 -31.94
C GLN A 292 17.67 11.74 -30.64
N CYS A 293 16.86 11.73 -29.59
CA CYS A 293 17.36 11.86 -28.24
C CYS A 293 18.01 10.53 -27.86
N LYS A 294 19.34 10.47 -27.86
CA LYS A 294 20.08 9.30 -27.37
C LYS A 294 20.69 9.64 -26.03
N GLY A 295 20.41 8.82 -25.02
CA GLY A 295 21.21 8.74 -23.81
C GLY A 295 22.61 8.20 -24.13
N GLY A 296 23.45 9.04 -24.73
CA GLY A 296 24.90 8.88 -24.90
C GLY A 296 25.41 7.69 -25.72
N VAL A 297 25.69 7.93 -27.01
CA VAL A 297 26.82 7.32 -27.73
C VAL A 297 27.42 8.42 -28.60
N GLY A 298 28.00 9.43 -27.97
CA GLY A 298 28.88 10.39 -28.63
C GLY A 298 30.31 10.04 -28.25
N GLU A 299 31.19 9.98 -29.23
CA GLU A 299 32.61 9.58 -29.15
C GLU A 299 33.50 10.48 -28.27
N GLN A 300 32.93 11.44 -27.53
CA GLN A 300 33.68 12.23 -26.56
C GLN A 300 33.88 11.42 -25.28
N VAL A 301 35.04 10.76 -25.22
CA VAL A 301 35.58 10.07 -24.04
C VAL A 301 35.61 11.05 -22.86
N GLY A 302 34.62 10.96 -21.97
CA GLY A 302 34.60 11.72 -20.70
C GLY A 302 33.29 12.43 -20.35
N THR A 303 32.33 12.58 -21.27
CA THR A 303 31.06 13.27 -20.98
C THR A 303 30.07 12.31 -20.34
N ARG A 304 29.73 12.53 -19.07
CA ARG A 304 28.84 11.67 -18.28
C ARG A 304 27.42 11.73 -18.83
N THR A 305 26.79 10.57 -18.91
CA THR A 305 25.47 10.36 -19.49
C THR A 305 24.42 10.27 -18.39
N ILE A 306 23.30 10.97 -18.57
CA ILE A 306 22.18 10.94 -17.64
C ILE A 306 21.64 9.50 -17.54
N ASN A 307 21.41 9.02 -16.32
CA ASN A 307 20.88 7.69 -16.10
C ASN A 307 19.52 7.52 -16.83
N LYS A 308 19.38 6.43 -17.61
CA LYS A 308 18.19 6.12 -18.41
C LYS A 308 16.88 6.09 -17.60
N VAL A 309 16.96 5.83 -16.29
CA VAL A 309 15.79 5.86 -15.39
C VAL A 309 15.11 7.23 -15.40
N PHE A 310 15.90 8.31 -15.45
CA PHE A 310 15.40 9.69 -15.44
C PHE A 310 14.98 10.17 -16.82
N LEU A 311 15.46 9.54 -17.90
CA LEU A 311 15.07 9.93 -19.26
C LEU A 311 13.57 9.65 -19.51
N PRO A 312 12.84 10.59 -20.12
CA PRO A 312 11.48 10.35 -20.59
C PRO A 312 11.47 9.27 -21.67
N SER A 313 10.32 8.62 -21.88
CA SER A 313 10.17 7.51 -22.83
C SER A 313 10.64 7.86 -24.25
N VAL A 314 10.40 9.10 -24.69
CA VAL A 314 10.82 9.63 -26.00
C VAL A 314 12.34 9.65 -26.18
N CYS A 315 13.11 9.66 -25.09
CA CYS A 315 14.57 9.73 -25.08
C CYS A 315 15.27 8.40 -24.79
N ARG A 316 14.53 7.29 -24.67
CA ARG A 316 15.10 5.98 -24.32
C ARG A 316 15.61 5.18 -25.53
N GLY A 317 15.42 5.68 -26.74
CA GLY A 317 15.82 5.03 -28.00
C GLY A 317 14.65 4.87 -28.94
#